data_AF-A0ABD0J1K6-F1
#
_entry.id   AF-A0ABD0J1K6-F1
#
_cell.length_a   1.000
_cell.length_b   1.000
_cell.length_c   1.000
_cell.angle_alpha   90.00
_cell.angle_beta   90.00
_cell.angle_gamma   90.00
#
_symmetry.space_group_name_H-M   'P 1'
#
loop_
_entity.id
_entity.type
_entity.pdbx_description
1 polymer ?
#
loop_
_entity_poly.entity_id
_entity_poly.type
_entity_poly.pdbx_seq_one_letter_code
_entity_poly.pdbx_strand_id
1 'polypeptide(L)'
;SSETMLGTYLSPIGFLPTSSDSHHPDVQYEQDVGFLIRDVSAGDSGSYLATAAYSSSANITTSTIHLTVYAPPVLSSGSLEVHLEDKAVKVPDGDWHAQLSCGNFSDLGHPPVSVEWETPSGNEPSSTAGNSSFFFNLPNPAKGGNYTCIVKSSIPSDLACPEQHVLTHTFGLNENTARVTVLEAQYNELKRELEELRNHTNNDGVTRAGNQHTGGAQSPTTASQLTSSPATASSPGPTNV
;
A
#
# COMPACT_ATOMS: atom_id res chain seq x y z
N SER A 1 0.95 41.86 -53.01
CA SER A 1 1.49 42.53 -51.81
C SER A 1 1.67 41.47 -50.77
N SER A 2 2.91 41.08 -50.50
CA SER A 2 3.26 40.13 -49.44
C SER A 2 3.29 40.90 -48.12
N GLU A 3 2.34 40.64 -47.24
CA GLU A 3 2.32 41.25 -45.90
C GLU A 3 3.21 40.41 -44.98
N THR A 4 4.42 40.93 -44.74
CA THR A 4 5.34 40.43 -43.73
C THR A 4 4.85 40.90 -42.36
N MET A 5 4.43 39.96 -41.52
CA MET A 5 4.07 40.25 -40.12
C MET A 5 5.36 40.37 -39.29
N LEU A 6 5.79 41.60 -39.00
CA LEU A 6 6.75 41.87 -37.92
C LEU A 6 5.98 41.87 -36.59
N GLY A 7 5.86 40.69 -35.98
CA GLY A 7 5.40 40.57 -34.61
C GLY A 7 6.57 40.76 -33.65
N THR A 8 6.72 41.93 -33.05
CA THR A 8 7.55 42.09 -31.85
C THR A 8 6.88 41.32 -30.72
N TYR A 9 7.44 40.14 -30.42
CA TYR A 9 6.96 39.21 -29.40
C TYR A 9 7.13 39.83 -28.02
N LEU A 10 6.01 40.13 -27.37
CA LEU A 10 5.99 40.56 -25.98
C LEU A 10 6.18 39.32 -25.11
N SER A 11 7.14 39.40 -24.21
CA SER A 11 7.55 38.43 -23.19
C SER A 11 6.49 37.37 -22.82
N PRO A 12 6.87 36.08 -22.65
CA PRO A 12 5.94 35.11 -22.11
C PRO A 12 5.46 35.59 -20.74
N ILE A 13 4.15 35.75 -20.58
CA ILE A 13 3.52 36.00 -19.27
C ILE A 13 3.51 34.65 -18.56
N GLY A 14 4.68 34.22 -18.09
CA GLY A 14 4.91 33.10 -17.19
C GLY A 14 4.58 31.69 -17.72
N PHE A 15 5.52 30.77 -17.55
CA PHE A 15 5.21 29.35 -17.39
C PHE A 15 5.16 29.13 -15.88
N LEU A 16 3.97 29.00 -15.31
CA LEU A 16 3.81 28.81 -13.87
C LEU A 16 3.34 27.37 -13.63
N PRO A 17 4.07 26.57 -12.83
CA PRO A 17 3.51 25.32 -12.34
C PRO A 17 2.25 25.65 -11.54
N THR A 18 1.18 24.92 -11.80
CA THR A 18 -0.06 25.07 -11.02
C THR A 18 0.05 24.42 -9.63
N SER A 19 1.13 23.67 -9.37
CA SER A 19 1.42 23.00 -8.10
C SER A 19 2.44 23.77 -7.27
N SER A 20 2.29 23.71 -5.95
CA SER A 20 3.07 24.46 -4.96
C SER A 20 4.39 23.78 -4.57
N ASP A 21 4.95 22.90 -5.41
CA ASP A 21 6.14 22.13 -5.05
C ASP A 21 7.44 22.92 -5.26
N SER A 22 8.40 22.69 -4.37
CA SER A 22 9.59 23.53 -4.18
C SER A 22 10.72 23.34 -5.21
N HIS A 23 10.51 22.48 -6.21
CA HIS A 23 11.42 22.35 -7.35
C HIS A 23 10.89 23.20 -8.51
N HIS A 24 11.73 24.11 -9.00
CA HIS A 24 11.40 24.94 -10.16
C HIS A 24 12.34 24.53 -11.29
N PRO A 25 11.82 23.91 -12.36
CA PRO A 25 12.64 23.53 -13.48
C PRO A 25 13.14 24.79 -14.19
N ASP A 26 14.33 24.72 -14.81
CA ASP A 26 14.83 25.85 -15.59
C ASP A 26 14.05 25.95 -16.90
N VAL A 27 13.15 26.93 -16.97
CA VAL A 27 12.30 27.18 -18.14
C VAL A 27 12.85 28.34 -18.93
N GLN A 28 13.30 28.04 -20.15
CA GLN A 28 13.80 29.02 -21.09
C GLN A 28 12.87 29.12 -22.29
N TYR A 29 12.55 30.34 -22.70
CA TYR A 29 11.88 30.57 -23.96
C TYR A 29 12.91 30.66 -25.09
N GLU A 30 12.70 29.89 -26.14
CA GLU A 30 13.58 29.86 -27.31
C GLU A 30 12.77 30.16 -28.57
N GLN A 31 13.22 31.18 -29.31
CA GLN A 31 12.55 31.66 -30.51
C GLN A 31 12.51 30.52 -31.55
N ASP A 32 11.34 30.28 -32.16
CA ASP A 32 11.05 29.17 -33.10
C ASP A 32 11.02 27.74 -32.51
N VAL A 33 11.40 27.55 -31.24
CA VAL A 33 11.43 26.24 -30.56
C VAL A 33 10.35 26.13 -29.48
N GLY A 34 9.89 27.25 -28.91
CA GLY A 34 8.87 27.30 -27.88
C GLY A 34 9.48 27.38 -26.48
N PHE A 35 9.05 26.49 -25.57
CA PHE A 35 9.58 26.43 -24.20
C PHE A 35 10.51 25.23 -24.05
N LEU A 36 11.71 25.49 -23.55
CA LEU A 36 12.69 24.49 -23.18
C LEU A 36 12.69 24.35 -21.66
N ILE A 37 12.45 23.13 -21.17
CA ILE A 37 12.51 22.79 -19.75
C ILE A 37 13.74 21.89 -19.56
N ARG A 38 14.69 22.31 -18.73
CA ARG A 38 15.90 21.55 -18.43
C ARG A 38 15.85 20.98 -17.03
N ASP A 39 16.66 19.94 -16.82
CA ASP A 39 16.84 19.26 -15.53
C ASP A 39 15.52 18.80 -14.91
N VAL A 40 14.66 18.26 -15.78
CA VAL A 40 13.30 17.84 -15.43
C VAL A 40 13.33 16.64 -14.48
N SER A 41 12.52 16.71 -13.45
CA SER A 41 12.30 15.70 -12.43
C SER A 41 10.85 15.21 -12.44
N ALA A 42 10.58 14.09 -11.75
CA ALA A 42 9.21 13.57 -11.60
C ALA A 42 8.22 14.61 -11.04
N GLY A 43 8.69 15.52 -10.18
CA GLY A 43 7.90 16.59 -9.58
C GLY A 43 7.44 17.67 -10.56
N ASP A 44 8.04 17.74 -11.75
CA ASP A 44 7.66 18.67 -12.80
C ASP A 44 6.48 18.14 -13.64
N SER A 45 6.01 16.91 -13.37
CA SER A 45 4.80 16.39 -14.00
C SER A 45 3.59 17.22 -13.57
N GLY A 46 2.77 17.64 -14.53
CA GLY A 46 1.63 18.49 -14.22
C GLY A 46 1.01 19.16 -15.43
N SER A 47 0.11 20.09 -15.13
CA SER A 47 -0.55 20.92 -16.14
C SER A 47 0.12 22.28 -16.19
N TYR A 48 0.53 22.67 -17.38
CA TYR A 48 1.19 23.93 -17.65
C TYR A 48 0.29 24.82 -18.51
N LEU A 49 0.25 26.10 -18.19
CA LEU A 49 -0.53 27.07 -18.95
C LEU A 49 0.38 27.88 -19.87
N ALA A 50 0.16 27.77 -21.17
CA ALA A 50 0.79 28.61 -22.17
C ALA A 50 -0.16 29.78 -22.51
N THR A 51 0.33 31.01 -22.33
CA THR A 51 -0.43 32.23 -22.61
C THR A 51 0.22 33.04 -23.72
N ALA A 52 -0.53 33.33 -24.79
CA ALA A 52 -0.11 34.19 -25.89
C ALA A 52 -0.97 35.45 -25.95
N ALA A 53 -0.31 36.62 -25.98
CA ALA A 53 -0.96 37.91 -26.12
C ALA A 53 -0.55 38.56 -27.45
N TYR A 54 -1.53 39.08 -28.20
CA TYR A 54 -1.28 39.72 -29.49
C TYR A 54 -1.10 41.22 -29.29
N SER A 55 0.01 41.80 -29.76
CA SER A 55 0.29 43.24 -29.58
C SER A 55 -0.76 44.17 -30.22
N SER A 56 -1.50 43.68 -31.21
CA SER A 56 -2.50 44.43 -31.97
C SER A 56 -3.94 44.27 -31.46
N SER A 57 -4.20 43.42 -30.45
CA SER A 57 -5.55 43.22 -29.91
C SER A 57 -5.50 42.86 -28.42
N ALA A 58 -6.50 43.24 -27.63
CA ALA A 58 -6.60 42.81 -26.22
C ALA A 58 -6.90 41.29 -26.06
N ASN A 59 -6.81 40.51 -27.14
CA ASN A 59 -7.09 39.09 -27.13
C ASN A 59 -5.89 38.33 -26.53
N ILE A 60 -6.19 37.54 -25.50
CA ILE A 60 -5.27 36.60 -24.88
C ILE A 60 -5.78 35.21 -25.22
N THR A 61 -4.90 34.35 -25.71
CA THR A 61 -5.20 32.93 -25.91
C THR A 61 -4.41 32.12 -24.90
N THR A 62 -5.09 31.23 -24.19
CA THR A 62 -4.48 30.30 -23.26
C THR A 62 -4.63 28.88 -23.78
N SER A 63 -3.63 28.04 -23.53
CA SER A 63 -3.64 26.62 -23.82
C SER A 63 -3.04 25.85 -22.66
N THR A 64 -3.62 24.69 -22.34
CA THR A 64 -3.13 23.81 -21.28
C THR A 64 -2.32 22.67 -21.90
N ILE A 65 -1.12 22.46 -21.38
CA ILE A 65 -0.20 21.39 -21.77
C ILE A 65 -0.05 20.44 -20.58
N HIS A 66 -0.20 19.14 -20.81
CA HIS A 66 0.06 18.13 -19.80
C HIS A 66 1.44 17.52 -20.00
N LEU A 67 2.32 17.70 -19.02
CA LEU A 67 3.65 17.10 -18.98
C LEU A 67 3.62 15.92 -18.00
N THR A 68 4.06 14.76 -18.48
CA THR A 68 4.32 13.59 -17.63
C THR A 68 5.80 13.24 -17.76
N VAL A 69 6.51 13.26 -16.64
CA VAL A 69 7.94 12.98 -16.59
C VAL A 69 8.12 11.54 -16.11
N TYR A 70 8.71 10.71 -16.95
CA TYR A 70 8.88 9.30 -16.63
C TYR A 70 10.21 9.05 -15.92
N ALA A 71 10.16 8.31 -14.81
CA ALA A 71 11.33 7.83 -14.09
C ALA A 71 11.22 6.32 -13.86
N PRO A 72 12.26 5.53 -14.15
CA PRO A 72 12.23 4.08 -13.89
C PRO A 72 12.28 3.78 -12.39
N PRO A 73 11.76 2.63 -11.94
CA PRO A 73 11.91 2.20 -10.55
C PRO A 73 13.38 1.91 -10.22
N VAL A 74 13.74 2.09 -8.95
CA VAL A 74 15.09 1.81 -8.45
C VAL A 74 15.03 0.73 -7.38
N LEU A 75 15.78 -0.33 -7.59
CA LEU A 75 15.93 -1.45 -6.66
C LEU A 75 17.12 -1.21 -5.73
N SER A 76 16.91 -1.38 -4.43
CA SER A 76 17.94 -1.20 -3.39
C SER A 76 19.11 -2.18 -3.56
N SER A 77 18.82 -3.41 -4.02
CA SER A 77 19.81 -4.46 -4.31
C SER A 77 20.40 -4.38 -5.73
N GLY A 78 19.87 -3.51 -6.59
CA GLY A 78 20.23 -3.41 -8.01
C GLY A 78 19.65 -4.51 -8.90
N SER A 79 18.94 -5.51 -8.34
CA SER A 79 18.28 -6.57 -9.13
C SER A 79 16.93 -6.97 -8.53
N LEU A 80 16.01 -7.41 -9.39
CA LEU A 80 14.69 -7.85 -8.95
C LEU A 80 14.82 -9.25 -8.36
N GLU A 81 14.40 -9.40 -7.10
CA GLU A 81 14.44 -10.68 -6.40
C GLU A 81 13.06 -11.01 -5.85
N VAL A 82 12.75 -12.30 -5.82
CA VAL A 82 11.55 -12.83 -5.19
C VAL A 82 11.97 -13.78 -4.09
N HIS A 83 11.39 -13.61 -2.91
CA HIS A 83 11.70 -14.42 -1.74
C HIS A 83 10.41 -14.90 -1.07
N LEU A 84 10.51 -16.04 -0.37
CA LEU A 84 9.49 -16.45 0.59
C LEU A 84 9.76 -15.73 1.91
N GLU A 85 8.74 -15.07 2.44
CA GLU A 85 8.82 -14.42 3.75
C GLU A 85 8.89 -15.44 4.87
N ASP A 86 9.74 -15.17 5.88
CA ASP A 86 9.96 -16.05 7.02
C ASP A 86 8.70 -16.23 7.88
N LYS A 87 7.77 -15.28 7.82
CA LYS A 87 6.55 -15.27 8.64
C LYS A 87 5.33 -15.31 7.75
N ALA A 88 4.44 -16.26 8.05
CA ALA A 88 3.10 -16.25 7.49
C ALA A 88 2.32 -15.02 8.00
N VAL A 89 1.36 -14.56 7.20
CA VAL A 89 0.46 -13.46 7.53
C VAL A 89 -0.96 -13.98 7.67
N LYS A 90 -1.72 -13.42 8.61
CA LYS A 90 -3.14 -13.75 8.78
C LYS A 90 -3.96 -12.82 7.88
N VAL A 91 -4.65 -13.39 6.89
CA VAL A 91 -5.51 -12.61 5.99
C VAL A 91 -6.86 -12.30 6.67
N PRO A 92 -7.66 -11.33 6.17
CA PRO A 92 -8.93 -10.95 6.79
C PRO A 92 -9.92 -12.10 7.02
N ASP A 93 -9.86 -13.14 6.18
CA ASP A 93 -10.70 -14.34 6.30
C ASP A 93 -10.31 -15.24 7.50
N GLY A 94 -9.23 -14.90 8.20
CA GLY A 94 -8.80 -15.54 9.45
C GLY A 94 -7.74 -16.63 9.27
N ASP A 95 -7.44 -17.03 8.04
CA ASP A 95 -6.45 -18.06 7.75
C ASP A 95 -5.02 -17.48 7.68
N TRP A 96 -4.04 -18.33 8.01
CA TRP A 96 -2.62 -18.02 7.88
C TRP A 96 -2.13 -18.38 6.49
N HIS A 97 -1.44 -17.46 5.82
CA HIS A 97 -0.91 -17.64 4.48
C HIS A 97 0.59 -17.38 4.47
N ALA A 98 1.34 -18.27 3.82
CA ALA A 98 2.70 -17.97 3.43
C ALA A 98 2.69 -16.85 2.38
N GLN A 99 3.71 -15.99 2.40
CA GLN A 99 3.74 -14.79 1.57
C GLN A 99 5.04 -14.75 0.77
N LEU A 100 4.95 -14.43 -0.51
CA LEU A 100 6.11 -14.08 -1.33
C LEU A 100 6.27 -12.56 -1.35
N SER A 101 7.51 -12.08 -1.29
CA SER A 101 7.85 -10.70 -1.60
C SER A 101 8.49 -10.60 -2.96
N CYS A 102 8.25 -9.48 -3.64
CA CYS A 102 8.91 -9.12 -4.88
C CYS A 102 9.57 -7.75 -4.76
N GLY A 103 10.87 -7.76 -5.02
CA GLY A 103 11.73 -6.59 -5.05
C GLY A 103 11.93 -5.95 -3.67
N ASN A 104 12.84 -4.99 -3.66
CA ASN A 104 13.02 -4.07 -2.55
C ASN A 104 13.37 -2.71 -3.15
N PHE A 105 12.35 -1.95 -3.49
CA PHE A 105 12.41 -0.68 -4.18
C PHE A 105 12.79 0.43 -3.21
N SER A 106 13.85 1.17 -3.54
CA SER A 106 14.14 2.46 -2.91
C SER A 106 13.31 3.59 -3.54
N ASP A 107 12.90 3.40 -4.80
CA ASP A 107 12.02 4.29 -5.55
C ASP A 107 11.13 3.45 -6.49
N LEU A 108 9.83 3.73 -6.55
CA LEU A 108 8.88 3.01 -7.40
C LEU A 108 8.81 3.57 -8.83
N GLY A 109 9.59 4.58 -9.14
CA GLY A 109 9.54 5.30 -10.40
C GLY A 109 8.36 6.28 -10.46
N HIS A 110 8.26 6.95 -11.62
CA HIS A 110 7.17 7.86 -11.92
C HIS A 110 6.60 7.61 -13.32
N PRO A 111 5.29 7.39 -13.46
CA PRO A 111 4.37 6.99 -12.39
C PRO A 111 4.82 5.71 -11.68
N PRO A 112 4.39 5.46 -10.42
CA PRO A 112 4.78 4.27 -9.69
C PRO A 112 4.47 2.98 -10.45
N VAL A 113 5.39 2.02 -10.40
CA VAL A 113 5.20 0.70 -10.98
C VAL A 113 4.20 -0.15 -10.20
N SER A 114 3.64 -1.15 -10.87
CA SER A 114 2.83 -2.21 -10.26
C SER A 114 3.43 -3.59 -10.53
N VAL A 115 2.96 -4.60 -9.79
CA VAL A 115 3.43 -5.98 -9.94
C VAL A 115 2.29 -6.93 -10.25
N GLU A 116 2.50 -7.77 -11.26
CA GLU A 116 1.68 -8.93 -11.58
C GLU A 116 2.43 -10.23 -11.25
N TRP A 117 1.68 -11.27 -10.89
CA TRP A 117 2.25 -12.58 -10.60
C TRP A 117 1.79 -13.61 -11.62
N GLU A 118 2.74 -14.38 -12.16
CA GLU A 118 2.46 -15.61 -12.86
C GLU A 118 2.70 -16.77 -11.89
N THR A 119 1.64 -17.53 -11.60
CA THR A 119 1.67 -18.65 -10.65
C THR A 119 1.64 -19.98 -11.41
N PRO A 120 1.96 -21.11 -10.74
CA PRO A 120 1.81 -22.44 -11.34
C PRO A 120 0.37 -22.77 -11.77
N SER A 121 -0.62 -22.05 -11.25
CA SER A 121 -2.04 -22.24 -11.60
C SER A 121 -2.53 -21.25 -12.67
N GLY A 122 -1.69 -20.30 -13.11
CA GLY A 122 -2.04 -19.24 -14.05
C GLY A 122 -1.70 -17.84 -13.55
N ASN A 123 -2.10 -16.82 -14.31
CA ASN A 123 -1.82 -15.43 -13.99
C ASN A 123 -2.76 -14.91 -12.89
N GLU A 124 -2.19 -14.27 -11.89
CA GLU A 124 -2.90 -13.63 -10.79
C GLU A 124 -2.49 -12.14 -10.73
N PRO A 125 -3.44 -11.21 -10.92
CA PRO A 125 -3.14 -9.78 -10.88
C PRO A 125 -2.96 -9.22 -9.46
N SER A 126 -3.21 -10.02 -8.42
CA SER A 126 -3.29 -9.53 -7.05
C SER A 126 -1.92 -9.47 -6.39
N SER A 127 -1.35 -8.27 -6.27
CA SER A 127 -0.25 -7.98 -5.34
C SER A 127 -0.69 -6.90 -4.35
N THR A 128 -0.30 -7.06 -3.09
CA THR A 128 -0.48 -6.01 -2.08
C THR A 128 0.77 -5.16 -2.04
N ALA A 129 0.65 -3.86 -2.27
CA ALA A 129 1.77 -2.93 -2.17
C ALA A 129 2.16 -2.74 -0.69
N GLY A 130 3.41 -3.01 -0.37
CA GLY A 130 4.06 -2.59 0.87
C GLY A 130 4.84 -1.30 0.68
N ASN A 131 5.61 -0.92 1.72
CA ASN A 131 6.39 0.33 1.70
C ASN A 131 7.54 0.31 0.67
N SER A 132 8.17 -0.85 0.45
CA SER A 132 9.30 -1.02 -0.48
C SER A 132 9.23 -2.31 -1.29
N SER A 133 8.22 -3.15 -1.09
CA SER A 133 8.10 -4.45 -1.74
C SER A 133 6.65 -4.75 -2.07
N PHE A 134 6.42 -5.59 -3.06
CA PHE A 134 5.08 -6.09 -3.38
C PHE A 134 4.91 -7.50 -2.85
N PHE A 135 3.77 -7.79 -2.23
CA PHE A 135 3.52 -9.05 -1.57
C PHE A 135 2.44 -9.87 -2.27
N PHE A 136 2.63 -11.18 -2.31
CA PHE A 136 1.67 -12.16 -2.81
C PHE A 136 1.36 -13.20 -1.74
N ASN A 137 0.11 -13.29 -1.32
CA ASN A 137 -0.34 -14.31 -0.37
C ASN A 137 -0.61 -15.61 -1.13
N LEU A 138 0.10 -16.67 -0.76
CA LEU A 138 -0.08 -17.98 -1.39
C LEU A 138 -1.44 -18.57 -0.99
N PRO A 139 -2.20 -19.17 -1.93
CA PRO A 139 -3.46 -19.83 -1.59
C PRO A 139 -3.22 -21.02 -0.66
N ASN A 140 -4.22 -21.37 0.16
CA ASN A 140 -4.17 -22.54 1.03
C ASN A 140 -4.96 -23.71 0.43
N PRO A 141 -4.39 -24.93 0.37
CA PRO A 141 -3.00 -25.27 0.69
C PRO A 141 -2.01 -24.68 -0.33
N ALA A 142 -0.84 -24.27 0.14
CA ALA A 142 0.22 -23.74 -0.71
C ALA A 142 0.65 -24.80 -1.74
N LYS A 143 0.79 -24.38 -3.00
CA LYS A 143 1.26 -25.24 -4.09
C LYS A 143 2.72 -24.93 -4.39
N GLY A 144 3.55 -25.95 -4.55
CA GLY A 144 4.91 -25.76 -5.05
C GLY A 144 4.93 -25.39 -6.54
N GLY A 145 6.04 -24.83 -7.01
CA GLY A 145 6.26 -24.52 -8.41
C GLY A 145 6.92 -23.16 -8.65
N ASN A 146 6.91 -22.73 -9.90
CA ASN A 146 7.51 -21.47 -10.30
C ASN A 146 6.52 -20.31 -10.14
N TYR A 147 6.92 -19.31 -9.36
CA TYR A 147 6.21 -18.06 -9.19
C TYR A 147 7.06 -16.96 -9.81
N THR A 148 6.53 -16.29 -10.83
CA THR A 148 7.23 -15.19 -11.51
C THR A 148 6.62 -13.87 -11.11
N CYS A 149 7.42 -12.99 -10.53
CA CYS A 149 7.05 -11.60 -10.36
C CYS A 149 7.36 -10.83 -11.65
N ILE A 150 6.40 -10.01 -12.09
CA ILE A 150 6.48 -9.19 -13.30
C ILE A 150 6.20 -7.74 -12.91
N VAL A 151 7.21 -6.88 -12.98
CA VAL A 151 7.05 -5.44 -12.76
C VAL A 151 6.51 -4.81 -14.03
N LYS A 152 5.34 -4.20 -13.93
CA LYS A 152 4.70 -3.43 -15.00
C LYS A 152 5.10 -1.97 -14.90
N SER A 153 5.77 -1.50 -15.94
CA SER A 153 6.06 -0.10 -16.13
C SER A 153 4.83 0.62 -16.67
N SER A 154 4.57 1.82 -16.16
CA SER A 154 3.58 2.76 -16.71
C SER A 154 4.16 3.60 -17.86
N ILE A 155 5.43 3.39 -18.21
CA ILE A 155 6.11 4.10 -19.29
C ILE A 155 5.61 3.59 -20.64
N PRO A 156 5.11 4.46 -21.53
CA PRO A 156 4.74 4.10 -22.89
C PRO A 156 5.91 3.46 -23.65
N SER A 157 5.63 2.39 -24.40
CA SER A 157 6.67 1.61 -25.10
C SER A 157 7.48 2.41 -26.14
N ASP A 158 6.93 3.51 -26.64
CA ASP A 158 7.57 4.47 -27.56
C ASP A 158 8.56 5.40 -26.86
N LEU A 159 8.43 5.58 -25.54
CA LEU A 159 9.32 6.39 -24.70
C LEU A 159 10.32 5.54 -23.91
N ALA A 160 10.06 4.24 -23.77
CA ALA A 160 10.92 3.31 -23.07
C ALA A 160 12.25 3.14 -23.82
N CYS A 161 13.39 3.33 -23.13
CA CYS A 161 14.67 2.89 -23.69
C CYS A 161 14.62 1.36 -23.89
N PRO A 162 15.27 0.81 -24.93
CA PRO A 162 15.26 -0.63 -25.22
C PRO A 162 15.71 -1.52 -24.04
N GLU A 163 16.49 -0.96 -23.10
CA GLU A 163 16.97 -1.64 -21.90
C GLU A 163 16.07 -1.48 -20.67
N GLN A 164 14.99 -0.68 -20.72
CA GLN A 164 13.95 -0.67 -19.69
C GLN A 164 12.99 -1.84 -19.91
N HIS A 165 13.61 -3.03 -19.90
CA HIS A 165 12.97 -4.31 -20.01
C HIS A 165 12.02 -4.51 -18.84
N VAL A 166 10.91 -5.20 -19.13
CA VAL A 166 10.03 -5.77 -18.10
C VAL A 166 10.91 -6.49 -17.08
N LEU A 167 10.97 -5.96 -15.85
CA LEU A 167 11.74 -6.60 -14.78
C LEU A 167 10.95 -7.82 -14.34
N THR A 168 11.53 -9.00 -14.52
CA THR A 168 10.94 -10.25 -14.09
C THR A 168 11.92 -11.08 -13.28
N HIS A 169 11.40 -11.83 -12.32
CA HIS A 169 12.18 -12.79 -11.56
C HIS A 169 11.30 -13.98 -11.19
N THR A 170 11.82 -15.19 -11.42
CA THR A 170 11.11 -16.44 -11.12
C THR A 170 11.72 -17.09 -9.89
N PHE A 171 10.87 -17.41 -8.92
CA PHE A 171 11.23 -18.14 -7.71
C PHE A 171 10.62 -19.53 -7.72
N GLY A 172 11.45 -20.55 -7.49
CA GLY A 172 11.01 -21.93 -7.35
C GLY A 172 10.58 -22.22 -5.91
N LEU A 173 9.28 -22.22 -5.65
CA LEU A 173 8.73 -22.49 -4.33
C LEU A 173 8.68 -24.01 -4.05
N ASN A 174 9.32 -24.41 -2.95
CA ASN A 174 9.13 -25.75 -2.39
C ASN A 174 7.83 -25.80 -1.59
N GLU A 175 6.92 -26.71 -1.96
CA GLU A 175 5.61 -26.87 -1.32
C GLU A 175 5.73 -27.10 0.19
N ASN A 176 6.66 -27.96 0.62
CA ASN A 176 6.84 -28.28 2.03
C ASN A 176 7.34 -27.08 2.83
N THR A 177 8.22 -26.26 2.25
CA THR A 177 8.69 -25.04 2.91
C THR A 177 7.54 -24.09 3.18
N ALA A 178 6.70 -23.81 2.17
CA ALA A 178 5.54 -22.93 2.35
C ALA A 178 4.55 -23.48 3.39
N ARG A 179 4.30 -24.79 3.37
CA ARG A 179 3.41 -25.45 4.34
C ARG A 179 3.97 -25.41 5.75
N VAL A 180 5.27 -25.59 5.93
CA VAL A 180 5.94 -25.47 7.23
C VAL A 180 5.82 -24.05 7.76
N THR A 181 6.05 -23.02 6.95
CA THR A 181 5.88 -21.62 7.36
C THR A 181 4.47 -21.33 7.90
N VAL A 182 3.43 -21.85 7.25
CA VAL A 182 2.04 -21.70 7.74
C VAL A 182 1.81 -22.47 9.04
N LEU A 183 2.29 -23.71 9.12
CA LEU A 183 2.14 -24.55 10.33
C LEU A 183 2.85 -23.95 11.53
N GLU A 184 4.05 -23.37 11.35
CA GLU A 184 4.78 -22.69 12.41
C GLU A 184 4.00 -21.49 12.95
N ALA A 185 3.37 -20.69 12.08
CA ALA A 185 2.54 -19.56 12.51
C ALA A 185 1.30 -20.00 13.29
N GLN A 186 0.60 -21.04 12.80
CA GLN A 186 -0.54 -21.63 13.51
C GLN A 186 -0.14 -22.20 14.88
N TYR A 187 0.99 -22.90 14.95
CA TYR A 187 1.51 -23.46 16.18
C TYR A 187 1.88 -22.36 17.20
N ASN A 188 2.53 -21.29 16.75
CA ASN A 188 2.89 -20.16 17.59
C ASN A 188 1.67 -19.44 18.16
N GLU A 189 0.62 -19.27 17.36
CA GLU A 189 -0.64 -18.68 17.83
C GLU A 189 -1.32 -19.58 18.88
N LEU A 190 -1.43 -20.88 18.60
CA LEU A 190 -2.00 -21.83 19.56
C LEU A 190 -1.21 -21.86 20.88
N LYS A 191 0.13 -21.81 20.80
CA LYS A 191 0.99 -21.74 21.98
C LYS A 191 0.74 -20.47 22.79
N ARG A 192 0.59 -19.32 22.13
CA ARG A 192 0.26 -18.04 22.77
C ARG A 192 -1.08 -18.11 23.51
N GLU A 193 -2.12 -18.62 22.86
CA GLU A 193 -3.45 -18.78 23.46
C GLU A 193 -3.42 -19.69 24.70
N LEU A 194 -2.67 -20.79 24.65
CA LEU A 194 -2.51 -21.70 25.79
C LEU A 194 -1.78 -21.02 26.98
N GLU A 195 -0.75 -20.23 26.70
CA GLU A 195 -0.04 -19.47 27.74
C GLU A 195 -0.95 -18.41 28.38
N GLU A 196 -1.78 -17.75 27.58
CA GLU A 196 -2.78 -16.78 28.06
C GLU A 196 -3.82 -17.45 28.95
N LEU A 197 -4.38 -18.59 28.54
CA LEU A 197 -5.34 -19.37 29.34
C LEU A 197 -4.73 -19.84 30.67
N ARG A 198 -3.47 -20.30 30.64
CA ARG A 198 -2.75 -20.72 31.85
C ARG A 198 -2.56 -19.54 32.81
N ASN A 199 -2.20 -18.38 32.29
CA ASN A 199 -1.99 -17.18 33.11
C ASN A 199 -3.30 -16.68 33.74
N HIS A 200 -4.42 -16.72 33.01
CA HIS A 200 -5.73 -16.41 33.57
C HIS A 200 -6.12 -17.38 34.70
N THR A 201 -5.92 -18.68 34.49
CA THR A 201 -6.24 -19.70 35.51
C THR A 201 -5.42 -19.50 36.79
N ASN A 202 -4.13 -19.15 36.66
CA ASN A 202 -3.28 -18.88 37.82
C ASN A 202 -3.71 -17.61 38.59
N ASN A 203 -4.12 -16.56 37.90
CA ASN A 203 -4.63 -15.34 38.54
C ASN A 203 -5.98 -15.56 39.24
N ASP A 204 -6.87 -16.35 38.64
CA ASP A 204 -8.15 -16.72 39.27
C ASP A 204 -7.94 -17.63 40.49
N GLY A 205 -6.97 -18.55 40.44
CA GLY A 205 -6.58 -19.38 41.57
C GLY A 205 -6.00 -18.57 42.75
N VAL A 206 -5.17 -17.56 42.47
CA VAL A 206 -4.60 -16.66 43.49
C VAL A 206 -5.67 -15.76 44.13
N THR A 207 -6.65 -15.29 43.35
CA THR A 207 -7.76 -14.47 43.87
C THR A 207 -8.70 -15.30 44.76
N ARG A 208 -8.85 -16.60 44.49
CA ARG A 208 -9.68 -17.50 45.30
C ARG A 208 -8.97 -18.02 46.56
N ALA A 209 -7.65 -18.18 46.52
CA ALA A 209 -6.85 -18.57 47.69
C ALA A 209 -6.64 -17.44 48.70
N GLY A 210 -6.77 -16.17 48.29
CA GLY A 210 -6.66 -15.00 49.17
C GLY A 210 -7.86 -14.75 50.10
N ASN A 211 -8.99 -15.45 49.93
CA ASN A 211 -10.23 -15.19 50.66
C ASN A 211 -10.66 -16.31 51.64
N GLN A 212 -9.78 -17.25 51.98
CA GLN A 212 -10.07 -18.31 52.95
C GLN A 212 -9.03 -18.44 54.07
N HIS A 213 -8.77 -17.35 54.82
CA HIS A 213 -8.31 -17.52 56.20
C HIS A 213 -8.48 -16.26 57.07
N THR A 214 -9.64 -16.15 57.72
CA THR A 214 -9.76 -15.82 59.16
C THR A 214 -11.15 -16.25 59.63
N GLY A 215 -11.20 -17.24 60.53
CA GLY A 215 -12.42 -17.73 61.14
C GLY A 215 -12.95 -16.84 62.28
N GLY A 216 -14.17 -17.12 62.71
CA GLY A 216 -14.72 -16.56 63.95
C GLY A 216 -16.25 -16.64 64.00
N ALA A 217 -16.77 -17.70 64.60
CA ALA A 217 -18.19 -17.94 64.82
C ALA A 217 -18.88 -16.86 65.66
N GLN A 218 -20.15 -16.55 65.34
CA GLN A 218 -21.18 -16.13 66.29
C GLN A 218 -22.59 -16.28 65.67
N SER A 219 -23.47 -16.98 66.40
CA SER A 219 -24.94 -16.93 66.37
C SER A 219 -25.37 -16.82 67.85
N PRO A 220 -26.62 -16.43 68.23
CA PRO A 220 -27.86 -16.22 67.46
C PRO A 220 -28.48 -14.81 67.69
N THR A 221 -29.60 -14.34 67.13
CA THR A 221 -31.00 -14.64 67.52
C THR A 221 -32.02 -13.84 66.66
N THR A 222 -33.15 -14.49 66.31
CA THR A 222 -34.55 -14.02 66.10
C THR A 222 -34.89 -12.76 65.28
N ALA A 223 -35.67 -12.93 64.18
CA ALA A 223 -37.12 -12.65 64.09
C ALA A 223 -37.59 -12.25 62.66
N SER A 224 -38.56 -13.03 62.17
CA SER A 224 -39.73 -12.68 61.33
C SER A 224 -39.61 -11.63 60.20
N GLN A 225 -39.96 -12.01 58.95
CA GLN A 225 -41.32 -11.87 58.40
C GLN A 225 -41.41 -12.34 56.94
N LEU A 226 -42.60 -12.83 56.59
CA LEU A 226 -43.08 -13.12 55.25
C LEU A 226 -42.99 -11.88 54.33
N THR A 227 -42.79 -12.09 53.02
CA THR A 227 -43.86 -12.00 51.99
C THR A 227 -43.33 -12.12 50.55
N SER A 228 -44.08 -12.91 49.76
CA SER A 228 -44.45 -12.72 48.33
C SER A 228 -43.41 -12.46 47.22
N SER A 229 -43.31 -13.43 46.29
CA SER A 229 -43.21 -13.24 44.83
C SER A 229 -44.39 -12.38 44.29
N PRO A 230 -44.43 -11.82 43.04
CA PRO A 230 -43.80 -12.36 41.82
C PRO A 230 -43.39 -11.37 40.68
N ALA A 231 -42.82 -11.97 39.62
CA ALA A 231 -43.06 -11.73 38.18
C ALA A 231 -42.32 -10.62 37.36
N THR A 232 -41.71 -11.12 36.27
CA THR A 232 -41.73 -10.66 34.85
C THR A 232 -40.93 -9.47 34.31
N ALA A 233 -40.22 -9.79 33.21
CA ALA A 233 -39.98 -9.03 31.96
C ALA A 233 -39.10 -7.76 32.06
N SER A 234 -38.25 -7.35 31.11
CA SER A 234 -38.35 -7.37 29.65
C SER A 234 -36.99 -7.04 29.02
N SER A 235 -36.80 -7.46 27.77
CA SER A 235 -35.74 -7.03 26.84
C SER A 235 -35.89 -5.56 26.40
N PRO A 236 -34.82 -4.91 25.92
CA PRO A 236 -34.95 -4.09 24.72
C PRO A 236 -33.85 -4.38 23.69
N GLY A 237 -34.26 -4.51 22.41
CA GLY A 237 -33.35 -4.55 21.26
C GLY A 237 -32.84 -3.15 20.87
N PRO A 238 -31.83 -3.06 19.99
CA PRO A 238 -31.41 -1.78 19.44
C PRO A 238 -32.05 -1.50 18.07
N THR A 239 -32.54 -0.26 17.97
CA THR A 239 -32.95 0.49 16.80
C THR A 239 -31.80 0.78 15.83
N ASN A 240 -32.14 0.77 14.54
CA ASN A 240 -31.36 1.28 13.41
C ASN A 240 -30.91 2.74 13.58
N VAL A 241 -29.72 3.03 13.07
CA VAL A 241 -29.39 4.22 12.26
C VAL A 241 -28.53 3.75 11.10
#